data_AF-A0A8H5GU95-F1
#
_entry.id   AF-A0A8H5GU95-F1
#
_cell.length_a   1.000
_cell.length_b   1.000
_cell.length_c   1.000
_cell.angle_alpha   90.00
_cell.angle_beta   90.00
_cell.angle_gamma   90.00
#
_symmetry.space_group_name_H-M   'P 1'
#
loop_
_entity.id
_entity.type
_entity.pdbx_description
1 polymer ?
#
loop_
_entity_poly.entity_id
_entity_poly.type
_entity_poly.pdbx_seq_one_letter_code
_entity_poly.pdbx_strand_id
1 'polypeptide(L)'
;MCICRRTIAFASVSSRPQLQLPKRLMQDLFNDFFYTPYRIHPIMPFDRIRARLAGCDWQPSSLSPQECVLVHCIFALASTVSIDPLIIGPEPFPKECINILSIINPVKNVKSDLREIGRRRESVGLCQQLRAEALRQAQNEAITVWVSPENAASCSLLDALVSQYDGPNSYGAAFAWQARRLAESWYQQPQLYNWIFGTLECSTKWATCLMLDVLECLHSDRSAAFLTPDEQLICGHDQLSLENLASLLSQGCNSWQFYGYYISITFQITRLAREVYERIRGPYTRGRPYDLQLIKHYTASLHLLHDVYNALHKHGVLLARQNQNQNFTILAIVRMVSIGWTDLTLHFYKTTKEMLEESSVTDLYYTATSDGPWHGHGIDIIDGLDGLERGTYSYSSSLAELELTPIFLAVRTLTCKAAIDHSEMIEDIYSISRLTQTKFVGGDLKGWVEFVIDVTDSGVMSASEGIQTLERLRDGLKIAGFAWRIDTDLVEVIDSHVSALMDSSSASAQDPAHMHIFTLDNPDLNYHHTHLNPHPDPDSQHTVPQSGSATQAAAHPDLAMGYDPHIDSFRNLEINSVSGHMHVPPPQASAGVPPGPGPEISPYDHDHDPLVSGYTYAYASTRSSNFFKS
;
A
#
# COMPACT_ATOMS: atom_id res chain seq x y z
N MET A 1 -9.29 8.30 36.47
CA MET A 1 -9.14 7.05 35.68
C MET A 1 -8.31 6.06 36.48
N CYS A 2 -8.93 5.04 37.06
CA CYS A 2 -8.24 3.99 37.81
C CYS A 2 -7.61 3.00 36.82
N ILE A 3 -6.28 2.92 36.78
CA ILE A 3 -5.56 1.87 36.07
C ILE A 3 -5.75 0.58 36.88
N CYS A 4 -6.68 -0.26 36.44
CA CYS A 4 -6.81 -1.63 36.94
C CYS A 4 -5.56 -2.43 36.52
N ARG A 5 -4.57 -2.52 37.42
CA ARG A 5 -3.53 -3.56 37.36
C ARG A 5 -4.18 -4.91 37.62
N ARG A 6 -4.76 -5.53 36.58
CA ARG A 6 -4.97 -6.98 36.58
C ARG A 6 -3.61 -7.63 36.38
N THR A 7 -3.03 -8.10 37.47
CA THR A 7 -1.96 -9.10 37.43
C THR A 7 -2.54 -10.36 36.80
N ILE A 8 -2.38 -10.50 35.48
CA ILE A 8 -2.67 -11.75 34.78
C ILE A 8 -1.60 -12.73 35.26
N ALA A 9 -1.97 -13.64 36.14
CA ALA A 9 -1.16 -14.80 36.44
C ALA A 9 -1.02 -15.60 35.14
N PHE A 10 0.16 -15.59 34.53
CA PHE A 10 0.50 -16.50 33.46
C PHE A 10 0.45 -17.92 34.05
N ALA A 11 -0.67 -18.60 33.88
CA ALA A 11 -0.73 -20.05 34.06
C ALA A 11 0.39 -20.63 33.19
N SER A 12 1.24 -21.48 33.78
CA SER A 12 2.31 -22.17 33.07
C SER A 12 1.71 -22.82 31.82
N VAL A 13 1.99 -22.25 30.65
CA VAL A 13 1.48 -22.74 29.37
C VAL A 13 2.00 -24.16 29.22
N SER A 14 1.09 -25.12 29.37
CA SER A 14 1.30 -26.53 29.06
C SER A 14 2.04 -26.62 27.73
N SER A 15 3.19 -27.32 27.73
CA SER A 15 4.09 -27.47 26.59
C SER A 15 3.36 -28.12 25.41
N ARG A 16 2.68 -27.31 24.60
CA ARG A 16 2.19 -27.76 23.30
C ARG A 16 3.42 -28.14 22.46
N PRO A 17 3.36 -29.28 21.74
CA PRO A 17 4.46 -29.68 20.88
C PRO A 17 4.72 -28.56 19.86
N GLN A 18 5.99 -28.17 19.73
CA GLN A 18 6.42 -27.25 18.68
C GLN A 18 6.14 -27.88 17.32
N LEU A 19 5.71 -27.06 16.37
CA LEU A 19 5.48 -27.52 14.99
C LEU A 19 6.83 -27.94 14.38
N GLN A 20 7.01 -29.24 14.17
CA GLN A 20 8.22 -29.79 13.54
C GLN A 20 8.04 -29.81 12.02
N LEU A 21 8.87 -29.04 11.33
CA LEU A 21 8.88 -28.98 9.87
C LEU A 21 10.09 -29.77 9.33
N PRO A 22 9.94 -30.50 8.21
CA PRO A 22 11.08 -31.06 7.51
C PRO A 22 12.07 -29.95 7.12
N LYS A 23 13.38 -30.22 7.28
CA LYS A 23 14.44 -29.26 6.92
C LYS A 23 14.29 -28.70 5.50
N ARG A 24 13.97 -29.57 4.54
CA ARG A 24 13.74 -29.19 3.15
C ARG A 24 12.61 -28.16 3.02
N LEU A 25 11.48 -28.39 3.69
CA LEU A 25 10.35 -27.46 3.66
C LEU A 25 10.73 -26.10 4.29
N MET A 26 11.52 -26.09 5.37
CA MET A 26 12.00 -24.83 5.95
C MET A 26 12.90 -24.04 4.99
N GLN A 27 13.76 -24.73 4.25
CA GLN A 27 14.60 -24.14 3.21
C GLN A 27 13.74 -23.57 2.08
N ASP A 28 12.78 -24.35 1.59
CA ASP A 28 11.90 -23.98 0.49
C ASP A 28 11.03 -22.77 0.90
N LEU A 29 10.42 -22.77 2.09
CA LEU A 29 9.66 -21.63 2.62
C LEU A 29 10.51 -20.37 2.76
N PHE A 30 11.74 -20.48 3.28
CA PHE A 30 12.59 -19.30 3.41
C PHE A 30 13.00 -18.74 2.05
N ASN A 31 13.20 -19.60 1.05
CA ASN A 31 13.45 -19.18 -0.33
C ASN A 31 12.19 -18.58 -0.96
N ASP A 32 11.01 -19.16 -0.72
CA ASP A 32 9.73 -18.66 -1.22
C ASP A 32 9.41 -17.25 -0.70
N PHE A 33 9.90 -16.91 0.50
CA PHE A 33 9.79 -15.55 1.03
C PHE A 33 10.41 -14.49 0.11
N PHE A 34 11.43 -14.87 -0.69
CA PHE A 34 12.07 -13.98 -1.65
C PHE A 34 11.08 -13.39 -2.66
N TYR A 35 10.03 -14.15 -2.99
CA TYR A 35 9.00 -13.69 -3.91
C TYR A 35 8.05 -12.70 -3.26
N THR A 36 7.95 -12.63 -1.92
CA THR A 36 7.03 -11.72 -1.24
C THR A 36 7.49 -10.26 -1.31
N PRO A 37 6.56 -9.28 -1.35
CA PRO A 37 6.92 -7.86 -1.31
C PRO A 37 7.59 -7.44 0.02
N TYR A 38 7.43 -8.22 1.08
CA TYR A 38 8.01 -7.92 2.39
C TYR A 38 9.52 -8.14 2.45
N ARG A 39 10.09 -8.90 1.51
CA ARG A 39 11.54 -9.09 1.39
C ARG A 39 12.27 -7.75 1.17
N ILE A 40 11.66 -6.84 0.41
CA ILE A 40 12.27 -5.53 0.10
C ILE A 40 12.02 -4.47 1.18
N HIS A 41 11.35 -4.82 2.28
CA HIS A 41 11.11 -3.89 3.36
C HIS A 41 12.45 -3.47 4.01
N PRO A 42 12.72 -2.17 4.23
CA PRO A 42 14.04 -1.67 4.63
C PRO A 42 14.50 -2.21 5.99
N ILE A 43 13.57 -2.57 6.87
CA ILE A 43 13.88 -3.15 8.18
C ILE A 43 14.25 -4.65 8.15
N MET A 44 14.08 -5.33 7.01
CA MET A 44 14.17 -6.79 6.92
C MET A 44 15.62 -7.28 6.84
N PRO A 45 16.17 -7.98 7.86
CA PRO A 45 17.56 -8.44 7.86
C PRO A 45 17.73 -9.80 7.16
N PHE A 46 17.17 -9.95 5.95
CA PHE A 46 16.98 -11.26 5.30
C PHE A 46 18.27 -12.08 5.16
N ASP A 47 19.32 -11.52 4.55
CA ASP A 47 20.57 -12.26 4.28
C ASP A 47 21.30 -12.67 5.56
N ARG A 48 21.26 -11.82 6.59
CA ARG A 48 21.82 -12.13 7.91
C ARG A 48 21.10 -13.31 8.56
N ILE A 49 19.77 -13.31 8.55
CA ILE A 49 18.97 -14.42 9.09
C ILE A 49 19.21 -15.71 8.31
N ARG A 50 19.34 -15.63 6.98
CA ARG A 50 19.65 -16.79 6.13
C ARG A 50 20.98 -17.43 6.51
N ALA A 51 22.03 -16.62 6.68
CA ALA A 51 23.35 -17.12 7.06
C ALA A 51 23.34 -17.78 8.46
N ARG A 52 22.58 -17.20 9.40
CA ARG A 52 22.42 -17.73 10.76
C ARG A 52 21.68 -19.08 10.75
N LEU A 53 20.58 -19.18 9.99
CA LEU A 53 19.84 -20.44 9.80
C LEU A 53 20.71 -21.53 9.17
N ALA A 54 21.48 -21.18 8.13
CA ALA A 54 22.41 -22.13 7.51
C ALA A 54 23.46 -22.63 8.51
N GLY A 55 23.95 -21.75 9.40
CA GLY A 55 24.91 -22.09 10.45
C GLY A 55 24.36 -23.00 11.56
N CYS A 56 23.03 -23.02 11.78
CA CYS A 56 22.39 -23.88 12.78
C CYS A 56 21.62 -25.06 12.16
N ASP A 57 22.02 -25.53 10.99
CA ASP A 57 21.38 -26.63 10.27
C ASP A 57 19.87 -26.45 10.03
N TRP A 58 19.46 -25.19 9.87
CA TRP A 58 18.05 -24.79 9.68
C TRP A 58 17.15 -25.16 10.85
N GLN A 59 17.67 -25.15 12.08
CA GLN A 59 16.89 -25.31 13.31
C GLN A 59 16.58 -23.93 13.93
N PRO A 60 15.34 -23.40 13.82
CA PRO A 60 15.01 -22.08 14.34
C PRO A 60 15.22 -21.95 15.86
N SER A 61 15.01 -23.04 16.60
CA SER A 61 15.21 -23.11 18.05
C SER A 61 16.65 -22.86 18.51
N SER A 62 17.62 -22.90 17.59
CA SER A 62 19.03 -22.63 17.86
C SER A 62 19.43 -21.16 17.62
N LEU A 63 18.50 -20.33 17.14
CA LEU A 63 18.71 -18.89 16.96
C LEU A 63 18.46 -18.12 18.27
N SER A 64 18.72 -16.80 18.27
CA SER A 64 18.24 -15.95 19.35
C SER A 64 16.70 -15.95 19.37
N PRO A 65 16.05 -15.64 20.51
CA PRO A 65 14.60 -15.62 20.57
C PRO A 65 13.94 -14.69 19.54
N GLN A 66 14.51 -13.50 19.31
CA GLN A 66 14.00 -12.53 18.33
C GLN A 66 14.18 -13.03 16.88
N GLU A 67 15.35 -13.61 16.57
CA GLU A 67 15.62 -14.23 15.26
C GLU A 67 14.66 -15.42 15.01
N CYS A 68 14.41 -16.24 16.04
CA CYS A 68 13.48 -17.36 15.98
C CYS A 68 12.04 -16.90 15.65
N VAL A 69 11.53 -15.87 16.34
CA VAL A 69 10.21 -15.30 16.04
C VAL A 69 10.14 -14.80 14.61
N LEU A 70 11.15 -14.05 14.15
CA LEU A 70 11.20 -13.53 12.78
C LEU A 70 11.16 -14.66 11.75
N VAL A 71 11.92 -15.74 11.95
CA VAL A 71 11.93 -16.90 11.07
C VAL A 71 10.55 -17.56 10.99
N HIS A 72 9.85 -17.72 12.12
CA HIS A 72 8.49 -18.25 12.10
C HIS A 72 7.50 -17.32 11.36
N CYS A 73 7.66 -16.00 11.48
CA CYS A 73 6.87 -15.03 10.72
C CYS A 73 7.15 -15.15 9.21
N ILE A 74 8.43 -15.31 8.83
CA ILE A 74 8.85 -15.55 7.44
C ILE A 74 8.23 -16.84 6.91
N PHE A 75 8.29 -17.95 7.65
CA PHE A 75 7.68 -19.22 7.23
C PHE A 75 6.16 -19.09 7.08
N ALA A 76 5.49 -18.46 8.03
CA ALA A 76 4.05 -18.24 7.98
C ALA A 76 3.65 -17.45 6.73
N LEU A 77 4.35 -16.35 6.42
CA LEU A 77 4.04 -15.54 5.25
C LEU A 77 4.44 -16.21 3.95
N ALA A 78 5.61 -16.85 3.87
CA ALA A 78 6.04 -17.56 2.67
C ALA A 78 5.16 -18.76 2.33
N SER A 79 4.57 -19.40 3.34
CA SER A 79 3.61 -20.49 3.14
C SER A 79 2.41 -20.09 2.29
N THR A 80 2.16 -18.79 2.12
CA THR A 80 1.02 -18.25 1.37
C THR A 80 1.34 -18.19 -0.12
N VAL A 81 2.62 -18.15 -0.50
CA VAL A 81 3.07 -18.17 -1.89
C VAL A 81 3.75 -19.49 -2.27
N SER A 82 3.98 -20.38 -1.32
CA SER A 82 4.70 -21.63 -1.57
C SER A 82 3.98 -22.55 -2.53
N ILE A 83 4.74 -23.27 -3.36
CA ILE A 83 4.24 -24.31 -4.26
C ILE A 83 4.44 -25.74 -3.71
N ASP A 84 4.92 -25.87 -2.47
CA ASP A 84 5.20 -27.18 -1.88
C ASP A 84 3.91 -28.01 -1.67
N PRO A 85 3.90 -29.30 -2.05
CA PRO A 85 2.73 -30.17 -1.86
C PRO A 85 2.29 -30.35 -0.40
N LEU A 86 3.17 -30.17 0.58
CA LEU A 86 2.81 -30.18 2.01
C LEU A 86 2.01 -28.94 2.42
N ILE A 87 2.10 -27.87 1.63
CA ILE A 87 1.41 -26.60 1.88
C ILE A 87 0.10 -26.54 1.10
N ILE A 88 0.11 -26.86 -0.19
CA ILE A 88 -1.09 -26.79 -1.05
C ILE A 88 -1.90 -28.08 -1.02
N GLY A 89 -1.27 -29.23 -0.77
CA GLY A 89 -1.89 -30.54 -0.83
C GLY A 89 -1.39 -31.38 -2.01
N PRO A 90 -1.70 -32.69 -2.01
CA PRO A 90 -1.03 -33.67 -2.85
C PRO A 90 -1.46 -33.67 -4.33
N GLU A 91 -2.54 -32.99 -4.69
CA GLU A 91 -3.03 -32.99 -6.07
C GLU A 91 -2.09 -32.21 -6.99
N PRO A 92 -1.94 -32.62 -8.25
CA PRO A 92 -1.00 -32.01 -9.17
C PRO A 92 -1.32 -30.55 -9.44
N PHE A 93 -0.27 -29.75 -9.62
CA PHE A 93 -0.38 -28.37 -10.06
C PHE A 93 -0.72 -28.31 -11.56
N PRO A 94 -1.53 -27.34 -12.02
CA PRO A 94 -1.69 -27.10 -13.45
C PRO A 94 -0.32 -26.91 -14.11
N LYS A 95 -0.08 -27.51 -15.28
CA LYS A 95 1.24 -27.50 -15.93
C LYS A 95 1.74 -26.09 -16.21
N GLU A 96 0.85 -25.19 -16.55
CA GLU A 96 1.13 -23.77 -16.78
C GLU A 96 1.55 -23.00 -15.51
N CYS A 97 1.28 -23.56 -14.33
CA CYS A 97 1.57 -22.94 -13.05
C CYS A 97 2.84 -23.50 -12.38
N ILE A 98 3.55 -24.45 -13.00
CA ILE A 98 4.78 -25.04 -12.42
C ILE A 98 5.83 -23.97 -12.08
N ASN A 99 5.90 -22.91 -12.89
CA ASN A 99 6.82 -21.79 -12.70
C ASN A 99 6.09 -20.50 -12.29
N ILE A 100 4.92 -20.62 -11.65
CA ILE A 100 4.04 -19.45 -11.38
C ILE A 100 4.73 -18.30 -10.63
N LEU A 101 5.72 -18.62 -9.78
CA LEU A 101 6.47 -17.64 -9.01
C LEU A 101 7.44 -16.80 -9.85
N SER A 102 7.87 -17.30 -11.01
CA SER A 102 8.81 -16.63 -11.91
C SER A 102 8.14 -16.12 -13.20
N ILE A 103 6.84 -16.37 -13.40
CA ILE A 103 6.11 -15.86 -14.57
C ILE A 103 5.96 -14.35 -14.46
N ILE A 104 6.47 -13.64 -15.48
CA ILE A 104 6.26 -12.21 -15.67
C ILE A 104 4.83 -11.99 -16.12
N ASN A 105 4.12 -10.98 -15.58
CA ASN A 105 2.75 -10.63 -15.98
C ASN A 105 1.80 -11.86 -15.92
N PRO A 106 1.62 -12.49 -14.75
CA PRO A 106 0.87 -13.73 -14.64
C PRO A 106 -0.59 -13.56 -15.06
N VAL A 107 -1.19 -12.38 -14.91
CA VAL A 107 -2.55 -12.09 -15.39
C VAL A 107 -2.66 -12.23 -16.91
N LYS A 108 -1.64 -11.78 -17.67
CA LYS A 108 -1.59 -11.94 -19.13
C LYS A 108 -1.32 -13.38 -19.55
N ASN A 109 -0.39 -14.03 -18.84
CA ASN A 109 0.24 -15.27 -19.29
C ASN A 109 -0.36 -16.55 -18.70
N VAL A 110 -1.16 -16.46 -17.64
CA VAL A 110 -1.82 -17.61 -16.99
C VAL A 110 -3.31 -17.49 -17.23
N LYS A 111 -3.90 -18.52 -17.83
CA LYS A 111 -5.34 -18.53 -18.18
C LYS A 111 -6.16 -19.36 -17.21
N SER A 112 -5.53 -20.22 -16.42
CA SER A 112 -6.19 -20.96 -15.35
C SER A 112 -6.65 -20.05 -14.22
N ASP A 113 -7.83 -20.38 -13.68
CA ASP A 113 -8.30 -19.85 -12.42
C ASP A 113 -7.55 -20.50 -11.26
N LEU A 114 -6.85 -19.68 -10.46
CA LEU A 114 -6.00 -20.17 -9.36
C LEU A 114 -6.73 -20.16 -8.01
N ARG A 115 -8.01 -19.76 -7.93
CA ARG A 115 -8.79 -19.75 -6.68
C ARG A 115 -8.89 -21.12 -6.01
N GLU A 116 -8.85 -22.20 -6.77
CA GLU A 116 -8.81 -23.57 -6.22
C GLU A 116 -7.51 -23.82 -5.42
N ILE A 117 -6.38 -23.26 -5.85
CA ILE A 117 -5.11 -23.43 -5.15
C ILE A 117 -5.16 -22.79 -3.76
N GLY A 118 -5.71 -21.58 -3.66
CA GLY A 118 -5.94 -20.91 -2.37
C GLY A 118 -6.87 -21.71 -1.45
N ARG A 119 -7.97 -22.27 -2.00
CA ARG A 119 -8.89 -23.15 -1.24
C ARG A 119 -8.19 -24.40 -0.70
N ARG A 120 -7.39 -25.08 -1.52
CA ARG A 120 -6.64 -26.27 -1.11
C ARG A 120 -5.60 -25.95 -0.03
N ARG A 121 -4.87 -24.85 -0.18
CA ARG A 121 -3.90 -24.35 0.80
C ARG A 121 -4.54 -24.16 2.17
N GLU A 122 -5.75 -23.59 2.20
CA GLU A 122 -6.51 -23.47 3.45
C GLU A 122 -6.95 -24.84 3.99
N SER A 123 -7.46 -25.72 3.12
CA SER A 123 -7.95 -27.05 3.50
C SER A 123 -6.87 -27.95 4.14
N VAL A 124 -5.60 -27.82 3.75
CA VAL A 124 -4.49 -28.57 4.37
C VAL A 124 -4.20 -28.09 5.79
N GLY A 125 -4.46 -26.82 6.08
CA GLY A 125 -4.33 -26.23 7.41
C GLY A 125 -2.89 -25.94 7.87
N LEU A 126 -1.85 -26.33 7.12
CA LEU A 126 -0.46 -26.09 7.52
C LEU A 126 -0.11 -24.59 7.56
N CYS A 127 -0.63 -23.77 6.63
CA CYS A 127 -0.50 -22.31 6.68
C CYS A 127 -1.07 -21.73 7.99
N GLN A 128 -2.24 -22.22 8.41
CA GLN A 128 -2.87 -21.77 9.66
C GLN A 128 -2.04 -22.19 10.89
N GLN A 129 -1.45 -23.39 10.87
CA GLN A 129 -0.56 -23.86 11.94
C GLN A 129 0.72 -23.03 12.01
N LEU A 130 1.36 -22.74 10.87
CA LEU A 130 2.56 -21.89 10.80
C LEU A 130 2.26 -20.49 11.34
N ARG A 131 1.12 -19.91 10.96
CA ARG A 131 0.67 -18.61 11.46
C ARG A 131 0.41 -18.63 12.97
N ALA A 132 -0.29 -19.64 13.47
CA ALA A 132 -0.56 -19.80 14.90
C ALA A 132 0.74 -19.93 15.71
N GLU A 133 1.73 -20.65 15.17
CA GLU A 133 3.03 -20.80 15.79
C GLU A 133 3.80 -19.47 15.79
N ALA A 134 3.80 -18.70 14.70
CA ALA A 134 4.43 -17.38 14.66
C ALA A 134 3.83 -16.42 15.71
N LEU A 135 2.50 -16.37 15.82
CA LEU A 135 1.80 -15.58 16.83
C LEU A 135 2.15 -16.01 18.25
N ARG A 136 2.20 -17.34 18.49
CA ARG A 136 2.55 -17.90 19.80
C ARG A 136 3.98 -17.52 20.21
N GLN A 137 4.93 -17.64 19.30
CA GLN A 137 6.34 -17.27 19.53
C GLN A 137 6.46 -15.77 19.82
N ALA A 138 5.79 -14.93 19.03
CA ALA A 138 5.77 -13.49 19.22
C ALA A 138 5.21 -13.06 20.59
N GLN A 139 4.15 -13.72 21.06
CA GLN A 139 3.56 -13.48 22.38
C GLN A 139 4.47 -13.92 23.51
N ASN A 140 5.08 -15.09 23.39
CA ASN A 140 5.99 -15.64 24.40
C ASN A 140 7.23 -14.75 24.60
N GLU A 141 7.78 -14.22 23.51
CA GLU A 141 8.98 -13.37 23.53
C GLU A 141 8.67 -11.87 23.72
N ALA A 142 7.39 -11.51 23.87
CA ALA A 142 6.92 -10.13 24.07
C ALA A 142 7.53 -9.14 23.05
N ILE A 143 7.57 -9.51 21.77
CA ILE A 143 8.30 -8.76 20.74
C ILE A 143 7.79 -7.32 20.56
N THR A 144 6.57 -7.02 20.99
CA THR A 144 5.95 -5.69 20.87
C THR A 144 6.55 -4.68 21.84
N VAL A 145 7.24 -5.13 22.89
CA VAL A 145 7.79 -4.27 23.97
C VAL A 145 9.26 -3.95 23.74
N TRP A 146 10.03 -4.89 23.22
CA TRP A 146 11.49 -4.76 23.09
C TRP A 146 11.88 -4.30 21.68
N VAL A 147 12.52 -3.14 21.58
CA VAL A 147 12.97 -2.58 20.30
C VAL A 147 14.17 -3.35 19.77
N SER A 148 14.03 -3.95 18.60
CA SER A 148 15.14 -4.47 17.78
C SER A 148 14.71 -4.51 16.32
N PRO A 149 15.66 -4.53 15.35
CA PRO A 149 15.31 -4.70 13.93
C PRO A 149 14.50 -5.98 13.68
N GLU A 150 14.84 -7.09 14.35
CA GLU A 150 14.15 -8.38 14.23
C GLU A 150 12.73 -8.33 14.77
N ASN A 151 12.52 -7.71 15.93
CA ASN A 151 11.19 -7.56 16.51
C ASN A 151 10.32 -6.60 15.70
N ALA A 152 10.88 -5.50 15.19
CA ALA A 152 10.17 -4.56 14.36
C ALA A 152 9.79 -5.21 13.01
N ALA A 153 10.71 -5.95 12.37
CA ALA A 153 10.43 -6.76 11.19
C ALA A 153 9.32 -7.79 11.47
N SER A 154 9.41 -8.51 12.61
CA SER A 154 8.40 -9.48 13.02
C SER A 154 7.03 -8.84 13.21
N CYS A 155 6.96 -7.67 13.87
CA CYS A 155 5.72 -6.91 14.03
C CYS A 155 5.14 -6.49 12.66
N SER A 156 5.96 -6.05 11.71
CA SER A 156 5.49 -5.72 10.35
C SER A 156 4.93 -6.95 9.62
N LEU A 157 5.61 -8.10 9.69
CA LEU A 157 5.12 -9.34 9.06
C LEU A 157 3.85 -9.88 9.74
N LEU A 158 3.78 -9.81 11.07
CA LEU A 158 2.58 -10.20 11.81
C LEU A 158 1.42 -9.26 11.55
N ASP A 159 1.70 -7.98 11.32
CA ASP A 159 0.67 -7.03 10.94
C ASP A 159 -0.01 -7.46 9.64
N ALA A 160 0.80 -7.79 8.62
CA ALA A 160 0.31 -8.34 7.37
C ALA A 160 -0.49 -9.64 7.55
N LEU A 161 0.01 -10.58 8.38
CA LEU A 161 -0.65 -11.87 8.64
C LEU A 161 -1.94 -11.74 9.46
N VAL A 162 -2.03 -10.77 10.37
CA VAL A 162 -3.20 -10.59 11.27
C VAL A 162 -4.28 -9.77 10.60
N SER A 163 -3.90 -8.69 9.91
CA SER A 163 -4.84 -7.79 9.23
C SER A 163 -5.64 -8.46 8.11
N GLN A 164 -5.41 -9.74 7.80
CA GLN A 164 -6.20 -10.53 6.84
C GLN A 164 -7.43 -11.22 7.45
N TYR A 165 -7.59 -11.22 8.77
CA TYR A 165 -8.64 -11.98 9.46
C TYR A 165 -9.49 -11.09 10.37
N ASP A 166 -9.67 -9.82 9.99
CA ASP A 166 -10.55 -8.82 10.61
C ASP A 166 -10.42 -8.67 12.14
N GLY A 167 -9.23 -8.92 12.68
CA GLY A 167 -8.95 -8.84 14.11
C GLY A 167 -8.32 -7.51 14.55
N PRO A 168 -8.52 -7.09 15.82
CA PRO A 168 -7.75 -5.99 16.38
C PRO A 168 -6.27 -6.35 16.35
N ASN A 169 -5.50 -5.55 15.61
CA ASN A 169 -4.11 -5.83 15.35
C ASN A 169 -3.21 -4.79 16.03
N SER A 170 -2.52 -5.20 17.09
CA SER A 170 -1.56 -4.36 17.82
C SER A 170 -0.18 -4.31 17.17
N TYR A 171 0.11 -5.20 16.21
CA TYR A 171 1.45 -5.35 15.65
C TYR A 171 1.83 -4.18 14.73
N GLY A 172 0.89 -3.60 13.97
CA GLY A 172 1.15 -2.38 13.19
C GLY A 172 1.54 -1.17 14.07
N ALA A 173 0.81 -0.96 15.17
CA ALA A 173 1.15 0.09 16.13
C ALA A 173 2.51 -0.17 16.83
N ALA A 174 2.77 -1.42 17.21
CA ALA A 174 4.07 -1.82 17.78
C ALA A 174 5.21 -1.62 16.78
N PHE A 175 5.01 -2.00 15.52
CA PHE A 175 5.95 -1.78 14.43
C PHE A 175 6.26 -0.29 14.25
N ALA A 176 5.24 0.57 14.16
CA ALA A 176 5.44 2.01 14.00
C ALA A 176 6.21 2.63 15.17
N TRP A 177 5.88 2.23 16.40
CA TRP A 177 6.64 2.65 17.58
C TRP A 177 8.10 2.19 17.53
N GLN A 178 8.38 0.93 17.18
CA GLN A 178 9.76 0.44 17.10
C GLN A 178 10.55 1.08 15.97
N ALA A 179 9.94 1.25 14.79
CA ALA A 179 10.56 1.93 13.66
C ALA A 179 10.97 3.37 14.01
N ARG A 180 10.09 4.11 14.70
CA ARG A 180 10.40 5.45 15.24
C ARG A 180 11.60 5.41 16.20
N ARG A 181 11.61 4.50 17.16
CA ARG A 181 12.71 4.37 18.14
C ARG A 181 14.03 3.99 17.49
N LEU A 182 14.00 3.14 16.46
CA LEU A 182 15.18 2.80 15.67
C LEU A 182 15.68 4.00 14.86
N ALA A 183 14.79 4.79 14.26
CA ALA A 183 15.14 6.01 13.53
C ALA A 183 15.74 7.09 14.47
N GLU A 184 15.16 7.29 15.66
CA GLU A 184 15.74 8.15 16.70
C GLU A 184 17.16 7.70 17.10
N SER A 185 17.35 6.39 17.27
CA SER A 185 18.64 5.80 17.62
C SER A 185 19.67 5.96 16.50
N TRP A 186 19.23 5.84 15.24
CA TRP A 186 20.06 6.11 14.06
C TRP A 186 20.54 7.56 14.03
N TYR A 187 19.67 8.55 14.29
CA TYR A 187 20.07 9.95 14.37
C TYR A 187 21.17 10.19 15.41
N GLN A 188 21.13 9.48 16.53
CA GLN A 188 22.14 9.58 17.58
C GLN A 188 23.42 8.81 17.23
N GLN A 189 23.29 7.66 16.53
CA GLN A 189 24.39 6.75 16.22
C GLN A 189 24.26 6.18 14.78
N PRO A 190 24.56 6.99 13.74
CA PRO A 190 24.27 6.60 12.35
C PRO A 190 24.92 5.28 11.94
N GLN A 191 26.15 5.03 12.41
CA GLN A 191 26.94 3.85 12.07
C GLN A 191 26.26 2.51 12.42
N LEU A 192 25.36 2.47 13.42
CA LEU A 192 24.69 1.23 13.82
C LEU A 192 23.53 0.83 12.90
N TYR A 193 22.90 1.82 12.26
CA TYR A 193 21.61 1.66 11.58
C TYR A 193 21.60 2.25 10.16
N ASN A 194 22.76 2.62 9.60
CA ASN A 194 22.89 3.12 8.22
C ASN A 194 22.39 2.13 7.15
N TRP A 195 22.26 0.84 7.49
CA TRP A 195 21.68 -0.16 6.60
C TRP A 195 20.13 -0.15 6.60
N ILE A 196 19.49 0.51 7.58
CA ILE A 196 18.03 0.67 7.69
C ILE A 196 17.59 2.09 7.30
N PHE A 197 18.40 3.11 7.62
CA PHE A 197 18.06 4.52 7.49
C PHE A 197 19.20 5.34 6.86
N GLY A 198 18.88 6.53 6.38
CA GLY A 198 19.88 7.54 5.99
C GLY A 198 20.43 7.47 4.58
N THR A 199 20.20 6.36 3.86
CA THR A 199 20.54 6.25 2.43
C THR A 199 19.33 6.59 1.57
N LEU A 200 19.57 7.11 0.36
CA LEU A 200 18.48 7.42 -0.59
C LEU A 200 17.62 6.19 -0.90
N GLU A 201 18.25 5.02 -1.03
CA GLU A 201 17.54 3.76 -1.26
C GLU A 201 16.64 3.39 -0.09
N CYS A 202 17.14 3.50 1.16
CA CYS A 202 16.34 3.23 2.35
C CYS A 202 15.19 4.23 2.46
N SER A 203 15.44 5.54 2.28
CA SER A 203 14.39 6.56 2.29
C SER A 203 13.33 6.29 1.22
N THR A 204 13.74 5.85 0.03
CA THR A 204 12.81 5.46 -1.04
C THR A 204 11.92 4.31 -0.60
N LYS A 205 12.51 3.22 -0.09
CA LYS A 205 11.76 2.05 0.38
C LYS A 205 10.83 2.39 1.54
N TRP A 206 11.29 3.21 2.49
CA TRP A 206 10.48 3.68 3.62
C TRP A 206 9.30 4.53 3.14
N ALA A 207 9.53 5.49 2.25
CA ALA A 207 8.47 6.35 1.73
C ALA A 207 7.38 5.52 1.02
N THR A 208 7.78 4.49 0.26
CA THR A 208 6.85 3.51 -0.30
C THR A 208 6.05 2.77 0.78
N CYS A 209 6.72 2.24 1.81
CA CYS A 209 6.06 1.47 2.87
C CYS A 209 5.09 2.32 3.69
N LEU A 210 5.45 3.57 4.00
CA LEU A 210 4.60 4.50 4.73
C LEU A 210 3.39 4.94 3.90
N MET A 211 3.58 5.20 2.60
CA MET A 211 2.49 5.48 1.68
C MET A 211 1.49 4.32 1.65
N LEU A 212 1.98 3.09 1.53
CA LEU A 212 1.14 1.90 1.57
C LEU A 212 0.40 1.80 2.92
N ASP A 213 1.09 1.87 4.05
CA ASP A 213 0.45 1.80 5.39
C ASP A 213 -0.74 2.78 5.52
N VAL A 214 -0.55 4.04 5.12
CA VAL A 214 -1.62 5.05 5.19
C VAL A 214 -2.77 4.75 4.24
N LEU A 215 -2.48 4.26 3.03
CA LEU A 215 -3.53 3.81 2.11
C LEU A 215 -4.30 2.60 2.68
N GLU A 216 -3.66 1.66 3.38
CA GLU A 216 -4.34 0.50 3.97
C GLU A 216 -5.23 0.94 5.13
N CYS A 217 -4.74 1.88 5.92
CA CYS A 217 -5.51 2.56 6.95
C CYS A 217 -6.75 3.23 6.36
N LEU A 218 -6.62 3.92 5.21
CA LEU A 218 -7.75 4.51 4.49
C LEU A 218 -8.78 3.46 4.04
N HIS A 219 -8.33 2.34 3.46
CA HIS A 219 -9.20 1.20 3.07
C HIS A 219 -9.95 0.58 4.25
N SER A 220 -9.28 0.53 5.40
CA SER A 220 -9.83 -0.12 6.59
C SER A 220 -10.63 0.84 7.48
N ASP A 221 -10.80 2.11 7.09
CA ASP A 221 -11.30 3.19 7.96
C ASP A 221 -10.60 3.24 9.33
N ARG A 222 -9.27 3.04 9.33
CA ARG A 222 -8.40 3.09 10.51
C ARG A 222 -7.51 4.32 10.47
N SER A 223 -7.11 4.80 11.64
CA SER A 223 -6.08 5.84 11.74
C SER A 223 -4.72 5.28 11.35
N ALA A 224 -3.92 6.07 10.63
CA ALA A 224 -2.53 5.75 10.32
C ALA A 224 -1.69 5.58 11.60
N ALA A 225 -0.82 4.56 11.62
CA ALA A 225 0.07 4.32 12.76
C ALA A 225 1.25 5.30 12.79
N PHE A 226 1.70 5.73 11.60
CA PHE A 226 2.72 6.74 11.42
C PHE A 226 2.10 8.13 11.24
N LEU A 227 2.67 9.12 11.91
CA LEU A 227 2.33 10.53 11.81
C LEU A 227 3.33 11.27 10.92
N THR A 228 2.98 12.46 10.42
CA THR A 228 3.85 13.30 9.59
C THR A 228 5.27 13.52 10.17
N PRO A 229 5.46 13.77 11.48
CA PRO A 229 6.80 13.89 12.05
C PRO A 229 7.62 12.60 11.95
N ASP A 230 6.97 11.43 11.98
CA ASP A 230 7.65 10.13 11.86
C ASP A 230 8.18 9.93 10.45
N GLU A 231 7.41 10.34 9.45
CA GLU A 231 7.84 10.25 8.05
C GLU A 231 9.02 11.18 7.79
N GLN A 232 8.97 12.39 8.35
CA GLN A 232 10.10 13.33 8.26
C GLN A 232 11.35 12.79 8.95
N LEU A 233 11.18 12.12 10.09
CA LEU A 233 12.27 11.46 10.80
C LEU A 233 12.84 10.28 10.00
N ILE A 234 11.99 9.46 9.37
CA ILE A 234 12.40 8.23 8.70
C ILE A 234 12.95 8.50 7.29
N CYS A 235 12.28 9.37 6.53
CA CYS A 235 12.52 9.58 5.10
C CYS A 235 13.24 10.90 4.81
N GLY A 236 13.23 11.89 5.72
CA GLY A 236 13.84 13.21 5.56
C GLY A 236 12.84 14.36 5.33
N HIS A 237 13.35 15.59 5.26
CA HIS A 237 12.56 16.83 5.32
C HIS A 237 12.10 17.42 3.97
N ASP A 238 12.61 16.94 2.84
CA ASP A 238 12.42 17.64 1.57
C ASP A 238 11.26 17.05 0.76
N GLN A 239 10.20 17.85 0.56
CA GLN A 239 9.01 17.45 -0.20
C GLN A 239 8.65 18.52 -1.22
N LEU A 240 8.86 18.21 -2.50
CA LEU A 240 8.37 19.03 -3.59
C LEU A 240 6.82 19.03 -3.59
N SER A 241 6.22 20.19 -3.84
CA SER A 241 4.77 20.27 -4.04
C SER A 241 4.36 19.59 -5.37
N LEU A 242 3.07 19.26 -5.52
CA LEU A 242 2.57 18.67 -6.74
C LEU A 242 2.78 19.57 -7.97
N GLU A 243 2.67 20.90 -7.81
CA GLU A 243 2.88 21.88 -8.88
C GLU A 243 4.35 21.88 -9.33
N ASN A 244 5.27 21.85 -8.37
CA ASN A 244 6.69 21.77 -8.64
C ASN A 244 7.04 20.44 -9.31
N LEU A 245 6.46 19.33 -8.85
CA LEU A 245 6.65 18.01 -9.47
C LEU A 245 6.13 17.98 -10.90
N ALA A 246 4.94 18.51 -11.17
CA ALA A 246 4.38 18.59 -12.51
C ALA A 246 5.28 19.42 -13.45
N SER A 247 5.75 20.58 -12.98
CA SER A 247 6.67 21.44 -13.73
C SER A 247 8.00 20.73 -14.03
N LEU A 248 8.61 20.11 -13.02
CA LEU A 248 9.91 19.43 -13.17
C LEU A 248 9.80 18.19 -14.08
N LEU A 249 8.76 17.37 -13.93
CA LEU A 249 8.54 16.21 -14.79
C LEU A 249 8.21 16.64 -16.22
N SER A 250 7.55 17.78 -16.45
CA SER A 250 7.30 18.27 -17.82
C SER A 250 8.60 18.60 -18.58
N GLN A 251 9.66 18.98 -17.86
CA GLN A 251 10.98 19.30 -18.43
C GLN A 251 11.83 18.05 -18.72
N GLY A 252 11.40 16.88 -18.23
CA GLY A 252 12.17 15.64 -18.30
C GLY A 252 13.09 15.43 -17.11
N CYS A 253 13.41 14.17 -16.83
CA CYS A 253 14.27 13.79 -15.72
C CYS A 253 15.22 12.65 -16.09
N ASN A 254 16.42 12.67 -15.50
CA ASN A 254 17.31 11.52 -15.52
C ASN A 254 16.94 10.51 -14.40
N SER A 255 17.58 9.34 -14.39
CA SER A 255 17.29 8.30 -13.38
C SER A 255 17.46 8.79 -11.95
N TRP A 256 18.46 9.61 -11.64
CA TRP A 256 18.67 10.13 -10.28
C TRP A 256 17.54 11.07 -9.84
N GLN A 257 17.18 12.01 -10.69
CA GLN A 257 16.04 12.92 -10.46
C GLN A 257 14.74 12.15 -10.32
N PHE A 258 14.55 11.09 -11.11
CA PHE A 258 13.38 10.22 -11.04
C PHE A 258 13.20 9.60 -9.64
N TYR A 259 14.27 9.07 -9.03
CA TYR A 259 14.20 8.56 -7.65
C TYR A 259 13.90 9.67 -6.63
N GLY A 260 14.52 10.84 -6.76
CA GLY A 260 14.25 11.98 -5.87
C GLY A 260 12.80 12.47 -5.97
N TYR A 261 12.26 12.56 -7.19
CA TYR A 261 10.87 12.93 -7.42
C TYR A 261 9.91 11.87 -6.91
N TYR A 262 10.23 10.59 -7.05
CA TYR A 262 9.41 9.52 -6.52
C TYR A 262 9.18 9.65 -5.01
N ILE A 263 10.22 9.92 -4.23
CA ILE A 263 10.08 10.15 -2.77
C ILE A 263 9.08 11.29 -2.52
N SER A 264 9.25 12.43 -3.19
CA SER A 264 8.32 13.57 -3.05
C SER A 264 6.88 13.20 -3.45
N ILE A 265 6.69 12.43 -4.52
CA ILE A 265 5.36 11.97 -4.97
C ILE A 265 4.72 11.06 -3.92
N THR A 266 5.46 10.09 -3.36
CA THR A 266 4.93 9.22 -2.30
C THR A 266 4.51 10.02 -1.07
N PHE A 267 5.27 11.05 -0.69
CA PHE A 267 4.86 11.96 0.39
C PHE A 267 3.57 12.72 0.07
N GLN A 268 3.41 13.21 -1.15
CA GLN A 268 2.18 13.90 -1.55
C GLN A 268 0.97 12.95 -1.50
N ILE A 269 1.13 11.69 -1.96
CA ILE A 269 0.10 10.65 -1.86
C ILE A 269 -0.24 10.39 -0.39
N THR A 270 0.76 10.21 0.47
CA THR A 270 0.54 9.96 1.90
C THR A 270 -0.18 11.13 2.59
N ARG A 271 0.20 12.37 2.26
CA ARG A 271 -0.45 13.59 2.75
C ARG A 271 -1.91 13.63 2.33
N LEU A 272 -2.20 13.38 1.04
CA LEU A 272 -3.56 13.36 0.51
C LEU A 272 -4.40 12.25 1.14
N ALA A 273 -3.81 11.07 1.40
CA ALA A 273 -4.52 9.97 2.07
C ALA A 273 -4.92 10.35 3.51
N ARG A 274 -4.00 10.95 4.27
CA ARG A 274 -4.31 11.48 5.61
C ARG A 274 -5.35 12.59 5.57
N GLU A 275 -5.28 13.50 4.61
CA GLU A 275 -6.23 14.61 4.50
C GLU A 275 -7.67 14.13 4.30
N VAL A 276 -7.90 13.10 3.47
CA VAL A 276 -9.23 12.48 3.32
C VAL A 276 -9.70 11.90 4.65
N TYR A 277 -8.85 11.09 5.28
CA TYR A 277 -9.24 10.43 6.51
C TYR A 277 -9.46 11.43 7.65
N GLU A 278 -8.55 12.36 7.90
CA GLU A 278 -8.59 13.24 9.07
C GLU A 278 -9.58 14.41 8.91
N ARG A 279 -9.76 14.92 7.69
CA ARG A 279 -10.48 16.18 7.45
C ARG A 279 -11.75 16.04 6.60
N ILE A 280 -11.96 14.92 5.92
CA ILE A 280 -13.12 14.71 5.05
C ILE A 280 -14.04 13.61 5.61
N ARG A 281 -13.56 12.37 5.77
CA ARG A 281 -14.42 11.20 6.06
C ARG A 281 -14.33 10.65 7.49
N GLY A 282 -13.23 10.87 8.19
CA GLY A 282 -12.92 10.12 9.41
C GLY A 282 -13.86 10.40 10.58
N PRO A 283 -13.69 9.64 11.69
CA PRO A 283 -14.61 9.68 12.82
C PRO A 283 -14.85 11.08 13.42
N TYR A 284 -13.87 11.99 13.31
CA TYR A 284 -13.98 13.35 13.80
C TYR A 284 -14.86 14.25 12.93
N THR A 285 -14.90 14.00 11.63
CA THR A 285 -15.67 14.82 10.67
C THR A 285 -17.09 14.30 10.51
N ARG A 286 -17.34 13.02 10.82
CA ARG A 286 -18.69 12.45 10.88
C ARG A 286 -19.59 13.27 11.82
N GLY A 287 -20.69 13.79 11.27
CA GLY A 287 -21.64 14.64 11.99
C GLY A 287 -21.31 16.14 11.98
N ARG A 288 -20.29 16.58 11.23
CA ARG A 288 -20.04 18.00 10.95
C ARG A 288 -20.48 18.36 9.54
N PRO A 289 -20.90 19.61 9.29
CA PRO A 289 -21.14 20.08 7.93
C PRO A 289 -19.89 19.89 7.05
N TYR A 290 -20.10 19.47 5.81
CA TYR A 290 -19.00 19.28 4.87
C TYR A 290 -18.34 20.61 4.52
N ASP A 291 -17.00 20.63 4.50
CA ASP A 291 -16.23 21.76 4.01
C ASP A 291 -16.09 21.65 2.48
N LEU A 292 -17.02 22.28 1.76
CA LEU A 292 -17.04 22.26 0.30
C LEU A 292 -15.77 22.85 -0.33
N GLN A 293 -15.10 23.80 0.32
CA GLN A 293 -13.86 24.38 -0.18
C GLN A 293 -12.71 23.38 -0.07
N LEU A 294 -12.64 22.65 1.05
CA LEU A 294 -11.70 21.56 1.22
C LEU A 294 -11.90 20.46 0.17
N ILE A 295 -13.15 20.04 -0.08
CA ILE A 295 -13.48 19.02 -1.08
C ILE A 295 -13.10 19.48 -2.49
N LYS A 296 -13.38 20.75 -2.85
CA LYS A 296 -12.95 21.35 -4.14
C LYS A 296 -11.42 21.35 -4.27
N HIS A 297 -10.71 21.76 -3.21
CA HIS A 297 -9.25 21.76 -3.18
C HIS A 297 -8.66 20.35 -3.31
N TYR A 298 -9.25 19.37 -2.64
CA TYR A 298 -8.84 17.98 -2.70
C TYR A 298 -9.03 17.41 -4.12
N THR A 299 -10.17 17.70 -4.75
CA THR A 299 -10.46 17.32 -6.14
C THR A 299 -9.41 17.89 -7.11
N ALA A 300 -9.05 19.17 -6.96
CA ALA A 300 -8.00 19.80 -7.76
C ALA A 300 -6.62 19.15 -7.53
N SER A 301 -6.32 18.76 -6.29
CA SER A 301 -5.07 18.06 -5.95
C SER A 301 -5.00 16.66 -6.57
N LEU A 302 -6.12 15.93 -6.65
CA LEU A 302 -6.19 14.64 -7.34
C LEU A 302 -5.97 14.78 -8.84
N HIS A 303 -6.55 15.80 -9.48
CA HIS A 303 -6.28 16.09 -10.89
C HIS A 303 -4.78 16.34 -11.14
N LEU A 304 -4.16 17.18 -10.30
CA LEU A 304 -2.74 17.47 -10.40
C LEU A 304 -1.86 16.24 -10.12
N LEU A 305 -2.26 15.38 -9.16
CA LEU A 305 -1.59 14.11 -8.90
C LEU A 305 -1.65 13.18 -10.11
N HIS A 306 -2.80 13.10 -10.79
CA HIS A 306 -2.95 12.32 -12.02
C HIS A 306 -2.04 12.86 -13.14
N ASP A 307 -1.91 14.18 -13.30
CA ASP A 307 -0.98 14.79 -14.26
C ASP A 307 0.49 14.46 -13.93
N VAL A 308 0.86 14.53 -12.65
CA VAL A 308 2.18 14.14 -12.14
C VAL A 308 2.44 12.65 -12.41
N TYR A 309 1.46 11.78 -12.13
CA TYR A 309 1.54 10.36 -12.42
C TYR A 309 1.75 10.10 -13.92
N ASN A 310 0.98 10.73 -14.80
CA ASN A 310 1.12 10.54 -16.24
C ASN A 310 2.49 10.96 -16.76
N ALA A 311 3.00 12.11 -16.27
CA ALA A 311 4.35 12.56 -16.60
C ALA A 311 5.42 11.59 -16.07
N LEU A 312 5.29 11.13 -14.82
CA LEU A 312 6.19 10.14 -14.23
C LEU A 312 6.16 8.81 -15.00
N HIS A 313 4.98 8.31 -15.35
CA HIS A 313 4.79 7.07 -16.09
C HIS A 313 5.50 7.14 -17.44
N LYS A 314 5.26 8.21 -18.21
CA LYS A 314 5.91 8.43 -19.51
C LYS A 314 7.43 8.41 -19.40
N HIS A 315 8.00 9.12 -18.43
CA HIS A 315 9.45 9.13 -18.21
C HIS A 315 9.98 7.80 -17.71
N GLY A 316 9.26 7.14 -16.80
CA GLY A 316 9.62 5.84 -16.26
C GLY A 316 9.72 4.79 -17.37
N VAL A 317 8.76 4.75 -18.30
CA VAL A 317 8.80 3.86 -19.47
C VAL A 317 10.01 4.16 -20.36
N LEU A 318 10.33 5.44 -20.61
CA LEU A 318 11.49 5.84 -21.41
C LEU A 318 12.81 5.43 -20.74
N LEU A 319 12.97 5.73 -19.45
CA LEU A 319 14.16 5.38 -18.68
C LEU A 319 14.34 3.87 -18.55
N ALA A 320 13.25 3.13 -18.37
CA ALA A 320 13.25 1.67 -18.32
C ALA A 320 13.74 1.03 -19.63
N ARG A 321 13.38 1.62 -20.78
CA ARG A 321 13.88 1.19 -22.10
C ARG A 321 15.37 1.48 -22.28
N GLN A 322 15.85 2.60 -21.72
CA GLN A 322 17.26 3.02 -21.83
C GLN A 322 18.19 2.23 -20.90
N ASN A 323 17.71 1.82 -19.72
CA ASN A 323 18.50 1.16 -18.70
C ASN A 323 17.99 -0.25 -18.41
N GLN A 324 18.41 -1.25 -19.18
CA GLN A 324 17.99 -2.65 -19.01
C GLN A 324 18.21 -3.17 -17.58
N ASN A 325 19.31 -2.77 -16.92
CA ASN A 325 19.64 -3.19 -15.56
C ASN A 325 18.73 -2.58 -14.46
N GLN A 326 18.08 -1.44 -14.73
CA GLN A 326 17.22 -0.73 -13.76
C GLN A 326 15.74 -0.73 -14.16
N ASN A 327 15.41 -1.32 -15.31
CA ASN A 327 14.07 -1.36 -15.87
C ASN A 327 13.04 -1.82 -14.82
N PHE A 328 13.35 -2.90 -14.10
CA PHE A 328 12.45 -3.44 -13.08
C PHE A 328 12.14 -2.43 -11.96
N THR A 329 13.17 -1.79 -11.39
CA THR A 329 12.99 -0.85 -10.28
C THR A 329 12.21 0.38 -10.70
N ILE A 330 12.49 0.92 -11.89
CA ILE A 330 11.79 2.08 -12.44
C ILE A 330 10.31 1.75 -12.67
N LEU A 331 10.00 0.61 -13.29
CA LEU A 331 8.62 0.19 -13.50
C LEU A 331 7.90 -0.13 -12.19
N ALA A 332 8.60 -0.69 -11.20
CA ALA A 332 8.04 -0.90 -9.87
C ALA A 332 7.66 0.44 -9.22
N ILE A 333 8.49 1.48 -9.34
CA ILE A 333 8.19 2.84 -8.85
C ILE A 333 6.94 3.41 -9.53
N VAL A 334 6.88 3.38 -10.87
CA VAL A 334 5.71 3.87 -11.61
C VAL A 334 4.43 3.18 -11.12
N ARG A 335 4.49 1.86 -10.90
CA ARG A 335 3.35 1.10 -10.37
C ARG A 335 2.99 1.49 -8.95
N MET A 336 3.96 1.73 -8.07
CA MET A 336 3.64 2.19 -6.72
C MET A 336 2.91 3.53 -6.71
N VAL A 337 3.28 4.45 -7.61
CA VAL A 337 2.55 5.71 -7.78
C VAL A 337 1.18 5.50 -8.41
N SER A 338 1.06 4.56 -9.37
CA SER A 338 -0.22 4.11 -9.93
C SER A 338 -1.19 3.70 -8.83
N ILE A 339 -0.79 2.74 -7.99
CA ILE A 339 -1.56 2.28 -6.82
C ILE A 339 -2.02 3.46 -5.96
N GLY A 340 -1.08 4.33 -5.58
CA GLY A 340 -1.39 5.42 -4.67
C GLY A 340 -2.39 6.41 -5.22
N TRP A 341 -2.33 6.73 -6.52
CA TRP A 341 -3.31 7.65 -7.12
C TRP A 341 -4.66 6.97 -7.36
N THR A 342 -4.67 5.72 -7.81
CA THR A 342 -5.92 4.99 -8.10
C THR A 342 -6.73 4.80 -6.81
N ASP A 343 -6.07 4.38 -5.73
CA ASP A 343 -6.71 4.09 -4.45
C ASP A 343 -7.30 5.35 -3.80
N LEU A 344 -6.54 6.46 -3.82
CA LEU A 344 -7.05 7.76 -3.36
C LEU A 344 -8.31 8.18 -4.12
N THR A 345 -8.32 7.97 -5.43
CA THR A 345 -9.42 8.39 -6.29
C THR A 345 -10.67 7.56 -6.03
N LEU A 346 -10.56 6.23 -5.94
CA LEU A 346 -11.68 5.36 -5.59
C LEU A 346 -12.25 5.71 -4.21
N HIS A 347 -11.39 5.91 -3.22
CA HIS A 347 -11.83 6.30 -1.88
C HIS A 347 -12.56 7.63 -1.85
N PHE A 348 -12.05 8.61 -2.59
CA PHE A 348 -12.69 9.91 -2.66
C PHE A 348 -14.01 9.86 -3.43
N TYR A 349 -14.14 9.02 -4.44
CA TYR A 349 -15.43 8.71 -5.08
C TYR A 349 -16.43 8.12 -4.08
N LYS A 350 -16.05 7.07 -3.34
CA LYS A 350 -16.92 6.47 -2.33
C LYS A 350 -17.36 7.51 -1.28
N THR A 351 -16.41 8.33 -0.83
CA THR A 351 -16.67 9.40 0.13
C THR A 351 -17.67 10.44 -0.42
N THR A 352 -17.46 10.94 -1.63
CA THR A 352 -18.34 11.96 -2.23
C THR A 352 -19.71 11.39 -2.60
N LYS A 353 -19.79 10.10 -2.96
CA LYS A 353 -21.06 9.37 -3.13
C LYS A 353 -21.84 9.29 -1.83
N GLU A 354 -21.22 8.83 -0.74
CA GLU A 354 -21.82 8.78 0.59
C GLU A 354 -22.35 10.15 1.02
N MET A 355 -21.56 11.22 0.82
CA MET A 355 -21.97 12.59 1.14
C MET A 355 -23.20 13.06 0.35
N LEU A 356 -23.29 12.69 -0.93
CA LEU A 356 -24.42 13.03 -1.79
C LEU A 356 -25.68 12.27 -1.36
N GLU A 357 -25.54 10.98 -1.05
CA GLU A 357 -26.62 10.13 -0.54
C GLU A 357 -27.14 10.64 0.82
N GLU A 358 -26.25 10.97 1.76
CA GLU A 358 -26.60 11.54 3.07
C GLU A 358 -27.34 12.90 2.95
N SER A 359 -26.92 13.73 1.99
CA SER A 359 -27.58 15.01 1.70
C SER A 359 -29.02 14.77 1.20
N SER A 360 -29.22 13.83 0.27
CA SER A 360 -30.54 13.51 -0.28
C SER A 360 -31.52 12.95 0.76
N VAL A 361 -31.04 12.16 1.73
CA VAL A 361 -31.88 11.60 2.81
C VAL A 361 -32.33 12.68 3.78
N THR A 362 -31.47 13.67 4.05
CA THR A 362 -31.78 14.76 4.99
C THR A 362 -32.95 15.61 4.49
N ASP A 363 -33.03 15.88 3.19
CA ASP A 363 -34.14 16.63 2.59
C ASP A 363 -35.51 15.93 2.71
N LEU A 364 -35.54 14.59 2.67
CA LEU A 364 -36.78 13.82 2.84
C LEU A 364 -37.36 13.93 4.26
N TYR A 365 -36.51 13.97 5.30
CA TYR A 365 -36.98 14.12 6.68
C TYR A 365 -37.53 15.52 6.97
N TYR A 366 -36.89 16.57 6.43
CA TYR A 366 -37.38 17.93 6.61
C TYR A 366 -38.71 18.16 5.90
N THR A 367 -38.88 17.67 4.67
CA THR A 367 -40.13 17.80 3.91
C THR A 367 -41.28 16.97 4.50
N ALA A 368 -41.02 15.77 5.02
CA ALA A 368 -42.04 14.95 5.67
C ALA A 368 -42.58 15.57 6.99
N THR A 369 -41.78 16.38 7.67
CA THR A 369 -42.20 17.06 8.91
C THR A 369 -42.91 18.39 8.70
N SER A 370 -42.72 19.06 7.55
CA SER A 370 -43.38 20.34 7.26
C SER A 370 -44.84 20.19 6.83
N ASP A 371 -45.20 19.06 6.20
CA ASP A 371 -46.51 18.88 5.55
C ASP A 371 -47.49 18.00 6.35
N GLY A 372 -47.12 17.64 7.59
CA GLY A 372 -48.02 16.95 8.50
C GLY A 372 -49.16 17.87 8.99
N PRO A 373 -50.44 17.49 8.85
CA PRO A 373 -51.60 18.29 9.28
C PRO A 373 -51.79 18.35 10.81
N TRP A 374 -50.73 18.21 11.59
CA TRP A 374 -50.75 18.30 13.05
C TRP A 374 -50.65 19.75 13.52
N HIS A 375 -51.55 20.60 13.02
CA HIS A 375 -52.03 21.75 13.76
C HIS A 375 -52.96 21.25 14.87
N GLY A 376 -52.42 20.70 15.96
CA GLY A 376 -53.31 20.23 17.03
C GLY A 376 -52.68 19.40 18.13
N HIS A 377 -51.69 19.96 18.82
CA HIS A 377 -51.63 20.05 20.27
C HIS A 377 -50.17 20.22 20.70
N GLY A 378 -49.84 21.45 21.10
CA GLY A 378 -48.63 21.75 21.83
C GLY A 378 -48.53 20.83 23.03
N ILE A 379 -47.52 19.96 23.01
CA ILE A 379 -46.98 19.40 24.23
C ILE A 379 -46.02 20.47 24.75
N ASP A 380 -46.55 21.37 25.58
CA ASP A 380 -45.81 22.30 26.43
C ASP A 380 -45.01 21.48 27.47
N ILE A 381 -43.98 20.78 27.03
CA ILE A 381 -43.01 20.13 27.92
C ILE A 381 -41.63 20.67 27.54
N ILE A 382 -41.30 21.79 28.20
CA ILE A 382 -39.98 22.25 28.70
C ILE A 382 -39.97 23.79 28.63
N ASP A 383 -40.76 24.40 29.51
CA ASP A 383 -40.51 25.74 30.03
C ASP A 383 -39.36 25.61 31.04
N GLY A 384 -38.18 26.17 30.76
CA GLY A 384 -37.11 26.21 31.76
C GLY A 384 -35.65 26.28 31.30
N LEU A 385 -35.37 26.42 29.99
CA LEU A 385 -34.01 26.70 29.51
C LEU A 385 -34.02 27.92 28.56
N ASP A 386 -34.45 29.05 29.10
CA ASP A 386 -34.21 30.37 28.53
C ASP A 386 -32.70 30.66 28.54
N GLY A 387 -32.10 30.77 27.35
CA GLY A 387 -30.81 31.44 27.21
C GLY A 387 -29.79 30.82 26.26
N LEU A 388 -30.03 29.65 25.68
CA LEU A 388 -29.20 29.19 24.55
C LEU A 388 -29.90 29.53 23.24
N GLU A 389 -29.41 30.57 22.57
CA GLU A 389 -29.73 30.93 21.19
C GLU A 389 -29.69 29.67 20.32
N ARG A 390 -30.88 29.13 20.05
CA ARG A 390 -31.08 28.05 19.10
C ARG A 390 -30.93 28.67 17.72
N GLY A 391 -29.68 28.94 17.34
CA GLY A 391 -29.29 29.51 16.06
C GLY A 391 -29.92 28.68 14.95
N THR A 392 -30.74 29.36 14.15
CA THR A 392 -31.35 28.90 12.91
C THR A 392 -30.28 28.56 11.88
N TYR A 393 -29.60 27.44 12.07
CA TYR A 393 -28.75 26.82 11.04
C TYR A 393 -29.58 25.89 10.17
N SER A 394 -30.68 26.37 9.57
CA SER A 394 -31.29 25.71 8.41
C SER A 394 -30.60 26.23 7.14
N TYR A 395 -29.30 25.99 7.04
CA TYR A 395 -28.63 26.08 5.74
C TYR A 395 -29.31 25.01 4.87
N SER A 396 -29.95 25.42 3.77
CA SER A 396 -30.82 24.51 3.03
C SER A 396 -30.00 23.36 2.45
N SER A 397 -30.34 22.13 2.82
CA SER A 397 -29.69 20.91 2.32
C SER A 397 -29.67 20.86 0.78
N SER A 398 -30.70 21.43 0.15
CA SER A 398 -30.77 21.68 -1.30
C SER A 398 -29.61 22.49 -1.91
N LEU A 399 -28.99 23.43 -1.20
CA LEU A 399 -27.85 24.21 -1.72
C LEU A 399 -26.55 23.42 -1.65
N ALA A 400 -26.37 22.61 -0.61
CA ALA A 400 -25.21 21.73 -0.48
C ALA A 400 -25.21 20.65 -1.57
N GLU A 401 -26.38 20.07 -1.87
CA GLU A 401 -26.54 19.10 -2.97
C GLU A 401 -26.19 19.72 -4.33
N LEU A 402 -26.66 20.95 -4.58
CA LEU A 402 -26.39 21.68 -5.82
C LEU A 402 -24.91 21.98 -6.03
N GLU A 403 -24.16 22.23 -4.95
CA GLU A 403 -22.71 22.43 -5.00
C GLU A 403 -21.91 21.12 -5.03
N LEU A 404 -22.38 20.06 -4.37
CA LEU A 404 -21.68 18.77 -4.28
C LEU A 404 -21.82 17.96 -5.56
N THR A 405 -22.97 18.04 -6.25
CA THR A 405 -23.24 17.32 -7.50
C THR A 405 -22.16 17.53 -8.58
N PRO A 406 -21.77 18.76 -8.97
CA PRO A 406 -20.73 18.94 -9.98
C PRO A 406 -19.36 18.41 -9.53
N ILE A 407 -19.05 18.46 -8.23
CA ILE A 407 -17.82 17.89 -7.67
C ILE A 407 -17.85 16.37 -7.79
N PHE A 408 -18.96 15.74 -7.39
CA PHE A 408 -19.15 14.30 -7.50
C PHE A 408 -19.01 13.82 -8.95
N LEU A 409 -19.60 14.53 -9.92
CA LEU A 409 -19.46 14.20 -11.34
C LEU A 409 -18.00 14.30 -11.83
N ALA A 410 -17.26 15.32 -11.38
CA ALA A 410 -15.83 15.46 -11.69
C ALA A 410 -15.01 14.30 -11.10
N VAL A 411 -15.25 13.96 -9.82
CA VAL A 411 -14.60 12.83 -9.14
C VAL A 411 -14.95 11.51 -9.81
N ARG A 412 -16.21 11.29 -10.19
CA ARG A 412 -16.67 10.10 -10.91
C ARG A 412 -15.94 9.94 -12.24
N THR A 413 -15.78 11.02 -12.99
CA THR A 413 -15.03 11.02 -14.26
C THR A 413 -13.55 10.71 -14.03
N LEU A 414 -12.93 11.29 -13.00
CA LEU A 414 -11.55 11.00 -12.64
C LEU A 414 -11.37 9.53 -12.21
N THR A 415 -12.35 8.99 -11.50
CA THR A 415 -12.36 7.59 -11.04
C THR A 415 -12.53 6.61 -12.21
N CYS A 416 -13.22 6.98 -13.29
CA CYS A 416 -13.26 6.16 -14.51
C CYS A 416 -11.86 5.99 -15.12
N LYS A 417 -11.06 7.08 -15.18
CA LYS A 417 -9.66 7.02 -15.62
C LYS A 417 -8.84 6.14 -14.68
N ALA A 418 -9.07 6.29 -13.37
CA ALA A 418 -8.40 5.48 -12.35
C ALA A 418 -8.69 3.99 -12.48
N ALA A 419 -9.93 3.63 -12.79
CA ALA A 419 -10.32 2.23 -12.99
C ALA A 419 -9.61 1.61 -14.20
N ILE A 420 -9.49 2.36 -15.31
CA ILE A 420 -8.76 1.90 -16.50
C ILE A 420 -7.29 1.69 -16.13
N ASP A 421 -6.62 2.70 -15.58
CA ASP A 421 -5.21 2.62 -15.18
C ASP A 421 -4.94 1.50 -14.18
N HIS A 422 -5.83 1.33 -13.19
CA HIS A 422 -5.74 0.26 -12.20
C HIS A 422 -5.86 -1.12 -12.85
N SER A 423 -6.80 -1.29 -13.78
CA SER A 423 -6.99 -2.55 -14.50
C SER A 423 -5.80 -2.90 -15.39
N GLU A 424 -5.20 -1.92 -16.06
CA GLU A 424 -3.99 -2.10 -16.87
C GLU A 424 -2.78 -2.43 -15.99
N MET A 425 -2.66 -1.76 -14.86
CA MET A 425 -1.62 -2.06 -13.87
C MET A 425 -1.73 -3.51 -13.38
N ILE A 426 -2.93 -3.99 -13.04
CA ILE A 426 -3.16 -5.39 -12.63
C ILE A 426 -2.66 -6.35 -13.71
N GLU A 427 -3.02 -6.10 -14.96
CA GLU A 427 -2.61 -6.89 -16.11
C GLU A 427 -1.08 -6.96 -16.25
N ASP A 428 -0.40 -5.84 -15.93
CA ASP A 428 1.04 -5.67 -16.02
C ASP A 428 1.82 -6.05 -14.75
N ILE A 429 1.20 -6.61 -13.72
CA ILE A 429 1.93 -6.98 -12.50
C ILE A 429 3.02 -7.99 -12.79
N TYR A 430 4.26 -7.71 -12.39
CA TYR A 430 5.38 -8.57 -12.74
C TYR A 430 5.35 -9.97 -12.11
N SER A 431 4.76 -10.12 -10.92
CA SER A 431 4.85 -11.38 -10.18
C SER A 431 3.59 -11.64 -9.37
N ILE A 432 3.19 -12.91 -9.28
CA ILE A 432 1.95 -13.31 -8.58
C ILE A 432 1.93 -12.90 -7.11
N SER A 433 3.09 -12.91 -6.45
CA SER A 433 3.24 -12.48 -5.07
C SER A 433 2.88 -11.00 -4.86
N ARG A 434 3.19 -10.12 -5.83
CA ARG A 434 2.81 -8.71 -5.76
C ARG A 434 1.30 -8.56 -5.86
N LEU A 435 0.66 -9.28 -6.77
CA LEU A 435 -0.80 -9.30 -6.90
C LEU A 435 -1.49 -9.83 -5.63
N THR A 436 -0.94 -10.88 -5.03
CA THR A 436 -1.57 -11.62 -3.93
C THR A 436 -1.27 -11.08 -2.53
N GLN A 437 -0.12 -10.45 -2.33
CA GLN A 437 0.34 -10.00 -1.01
C GLN A 437 0.24 -8.48 -0.83
N THR A 438 0.09 -7.72 -1.91
CA THR A 438 -0.24 -6.30 -1.76
C THR A 438 -1.75 -6.17 -1.63
N LYS A 439 -2.19 -5.90 -0.40
CA LYS A 439 -3.58 -5.56 -0.10
C LYS A 439 -4.11 -4.40 -0.95
N PHE A 440 -3.24 -3.60 -1.54
CA PHE A 440 -3.61 -2.49 -2.42
C PHE A 440 -4.09 -2.95 -3.79
N VAL A 441 -3.50 -4.02 -4.32
CA VAL A 441 -3.94 -4.60 -5.59
C VAL A 441 -5.15 -5.51 -5.38
N GLY A 442 -5.25 -6.19 -4.22
CA GLY A 442 -6.33 -7.14 -3.95
C GLY A 442 -7.50 -6.65 -3.09
N GLY A 443 -7.27 -5.67 -2.21
CA GLY A 443 -8.09 -5.40 -1.03
C GLY A 443 -9.35 -4.58 -1.28
N ASP A 444 -9.41 -3.84 -2.39
CA ASP A 444 -10.65 -3.17 -2.83
C ASP A 444 -11.00 -3.51 -4.29
N LEU A 445 -10.57 -4.69 -4.78
CA LEU A 445 -11.03 -5.20 -6.08
C LEU A 445 -12.55 -5.26 -6.15
N LYS A 446 -13.21 -5.55 -5.03
CA LYS A 446 -14.66 -5.46 -4.90
C LYS A 446 -15.17 -4.05 -5.22
N GLY A 447 -14.62 -3.02 -4.58
CA GLY A 447 -15.02 -1.63 -4.82
C GLY A 447 -14.75 -1.17 -6.25
N TRP A 448 -13.66 -1.62 -6.86
CA TRP A 448 -13.40 -1.36 -8.28
C TRP A 448 -14.43 -2.03 -9.20
N VAL A 449 -14.77 -3.30 -8.95
CA VAL A 449 -15.79 -4.01 -9.73
C VAL A 449 -17.16 -3.35 -9.59
N GLU A 450 -17.58 -3.03 -8.37
CA GLU A 450 -18.84 -2.33 -8.08
C GLU A 450 -18.88 -0.96 -8.77
N PHE A 451 -17.78 -0.21 -8.71
CA PHE A 451 -17.66 1.07 -9.38
C PHE A 451 -17.78 0.94 -10.90
N VAL A 452 -17.03 0.02 -11.52
CA VAL A 452 -17.02 -0.13 -12.99
C VAL A 452 -18.40 -0.57 -13.51
N ILE A 453 -19.09 -1.46 -12.79
CA ILE A 453 -20.47 -1.84 -13.11
C ILE A 453 -21.39 -0.61 -13.05
N ASP A 454 -21.36 0.16 -11.95
CA ASP A 454 -22.19 1.38 -11.77
C ASP A 454 -21.96 2.42 -12.89
N VAL A 455 -20.71 2.70 -13.25
CA VAL A 455 -20.41 3.70 -14.28
C VAL A 455 -20.72 3.22 -15.70
N THR A 456 -20.65 1.91 -15.95
CA THR A 456 -21.03 1.32 -17.23
C THR A 456 -22.55 1.32 -17.40
N ASP A 457 -23.30 0.91 -16.37
CA ASP A 457 -24.78 0.91 -16.39
C ASP A 457 -25.35 2.31 -16.56
N SER A 458 -24.70 3.32 -15.96
CA SER A 458 -25.10 4.72 -16.11
C SER A 458 -24.67 5.38 -17.42
N GLY A 459 -23.88 4.70 -18.26
CA GLY A 459 -23.36 5.23 -19.53
C GLY A 459 -22.25 6.28 -19.39
N VAL A 460 -21.68 6.47 -18.20
CA VAL A 460 -20.51 7.35 -18.00
C VAL A 460 -19.25 6.74 -18.58
N MET A 461 -19.10 5.43 -18.48
CA MET A 461 -18.06 4.65 -19.15
C MET A 461 -18.69 3.91 -20.34
N SER A 462 -18.01 3.89 -21.49
CA SER A 462 -18.53 3.15 -22.65
C SER A 462 -18.59 1.65 -22.35
N ALA A 463 -19.55 0.93 -22.95
CA ALA A 463 -19.69 -0.52 -22.75
C ALA A 463 -18.41 -1.28 -23.12
N SER A 464 -17.69 -0.85 -24.17
CA SER A 464 -16.41 -1.46 -24.57
C SER A 464 -15.32 -1.27 -23.52
N GLU A 465 -15.18 -0.06 -22.97
CA GLU A 465 -14.19 0.23 -21.92
C GLU A 465 -14.55 -0.49 -20.62
N GLY A 466 -15.84 -0.52 -20.27
CA GLY A 466 -16.37 -1.25 -19.11
C GLY A 466 -16.08 -2.74 -19.19
N ILE A 467 -16.37 -3.38 -20.33
CA ILE A 467 -16.06 -4.81 -20.56
C ILE A 467 -14.56 -5.06 -20.41
N GLN A 468 -13.71 -4.30 -21.09
CA GLN A 468 -12.27 -4.52 -21.03
C GLN A 468 -11.70 -4.35 -19.62
N THR A 469 -12.16 -3.33 -18.90
CA THR A 469 -11.76 -3.05 -17.51
C THR A 469 -12.19 -4.20 -16.60
N LEU A 470 -13.45 -4.65 -16.70
CA LEU A 470 -13.98 -5.76 -15.92
C LEU A 470 -13.27 -7.08 -16.21
N GLU A 471 -12.94 -7.39 -17.46
CA GLU A 471 -12.20 -8.60 -17.82
C GLU A 471 -10.80 -8.63 -17.19
N ARG A 472 -10.08 -7.50 -17.20
CA ARG A 472 -8.77 -7.38 -16.54
C ARG A 472 -8.88 -7.56 -15.03
N LEU A 473 -9.89 -6.96 -14.39
CA LEU A 473 -10.16 -7.13 -12.95
C LEU A 473 -10.50 -8.58 -12.60
N ARG A 474 -11.35 -9.23 -13.42
CA ARG A 474 -11.69 -10.66 -13.28
C ARG A 474 -10.47 -11.55 -13.37
N ASP A 475 -9.63 -11.33 -14.38
CA ASP A 475 -8.42 -12.13 -14.58
C ASP A 475 -7.43 -11.91 -13.43
N GLY A 476 -7.32 -10.67 -12.93
CA GLY A 476 -6.62 -10.35 -11.69
C GLY A 476 -7.13 -11.14 -10.47
N LEU A 477 -8.45 -11.18 -10.25
CA LEU A 477 -9.08 -11.95 -9.17
C LEU A 477 -8.79 -13.46 -9.26
N LYS A 478 -8.87 -14.02 -10.48
CA LYS A 478 -8.57 -15.43 -10.74
C LYS A 478 -7.14 -15.79 -10.36
N ILE A 479 -6.17 -14.93 -10.66
CA ILE A 479 -4.76 -15.14 -10.30
C ILE A 479 -4.50 -14.84 -8.82
N ALA A 480 -5.14 -13.82 -8.24
CA ALA A 480 -5.02 -13.46 -6.83
C ALA A 480 -5.46 -14.60 -5.89
N GLY A 481 -6.36 -15.49 -6.37
CA GLY A 481 -6.79 -16.69 -5.65
C GLY A 481 -5.70 -17.74 -5.39
N PHE A 482 -4.49 -17.57 -5.92
CA PHE A 482 -3.37 -18.48 -5.70
C PHE A 482 -2.89 -18.52 -4.25
N ALA A 483 -2.77 -17.36 -3.61
CA ALA A 483 -2.17 -17.29 -2.28
C ALA A 483 -3.17 -17.50 -1.16
N TRP A 484 -4.42 -17.13 -1.41
CA TRP A 484 -5.47 -17.05 -0.41
C TRP A 484 -6.77 -17.58 -0.96
N ARG A 485 -7.60 -18.10 -0.08
CA ARG A 485 -8.98 -18.36 -0.41
C ARG A 485 -9.70 -17.04 -0.64
N ILE A 486 -10.24 -16.88 -1.85
CA ILE A 486 -11.15 -15.79 -2.19
C ILE A 486 -12.56 -16.36 -2.15
N ASP A 487 -13.32 -16.00 -1.11
CA ASP A 487 -14.71 -16.43 -0.89
C ASP A 487 -15.74 -15.53 -1.60
N THR A 488 -15.30 -14.75 -2.59
CA THR A 488 -16.17 -13.83 -3.30
C THR A 488 -16.69 -14.45 -4.60
N ASP A 489 -17.95 -14.15 -4.90
CA ASP A 489 -18.64 -14.45 -6.17
C ASP A 489 -18.35 -13.39 -7.24
N LEU A 490 -17.36 -12.52 -7.02
CA LEU A 490 -17.08 -11.39 -7.89
C LEU A 490 -16.73 -11.80 -9.31
N VAL A 491 -16.03 -12.93 -9.50
CA VAL A 491 -15.71 -13.44 -10.83
C VAL A 491 -16.99 -13.77 -11.58
N GLU A 492 -17.91 -14.45 -10.92
CA GLU A 492 -19.20 -14.86 -11.48
C GLU A 492 -20.12 -13.65 -11.73
N VAL A 493 -20.08 -12.64 -10.86
CA VAL A 493 -20.77 -11.35 -11.05
C VAL A 493 -20.25 -10.63 -12.29
N ILE A 494 -18.93 -10.54 -12.46
CA ILE A 494 -18.31 -9.92 -13.64
C ILE A 494 -18.71 -10.67 -14.92
N ASP A 495 -18.56 -12.00 -14.93
CA ASP A 495 -18.88 -12.81 -16.12
C ASP A 495 -20.36 -12.66 -16.53
N SER A 496 -21.27 -12.57 -15.55
CA SER A 496 -22.69 -12.33 -15.80
C SER A 496 -22.95 -10.95 -16.38
N HIS A 497 -22.32 -9.91 -15.83
CA HIS A 497 -22.48 -8.53 -16.29
C HIS A 497 -21.89 -8.29 -17.68
N VAL A 498 -20.68 -8.79 -17.94
CA VAL A 498 -20.03 -8.72 -19.26
C VAL A 498 -20.88 -9.40 -20.33
N SER A 499 -21.48 -10.55 -20.03
CA SER A 499 -22.40 -11.24 -20.94
C SER A 499 -23.61 -10.37 -21.29
N ALA A 500 -24.23 -9.71 -20.30
CA ALA A 500 -25.37 -8.82 -20.52
C ALA A 500 -25.01 -7.58 -21.37
N LEU A 501 -23.81 -7.01 -21.19
CA LEU A 501 -23.34 -5.89 -22.01
C LEU A 501 -23.05 -6.31 -23.46
N MET A 502 -22.54 -7.52 -23.68
CA MET A 502 -22.32 -8.05 -25.03
C MET A 502 -23.65 -8.30 -25.76
N ASP A 503 -24.65 -8.85 -25.07
CA ASP A 503 -25.98 -9.11 -25.64
C ASP A 503 -26.68 -7.80 -26.03
N SER A 504 -26.65 -6.79 -25.16
CA SER A 504 -27.24 -5.47 -25.45
C SER A 504 -26.56 -4.73 -26.60
N SER A 505 -25.24 -4.85 -26.72
CA SER A 505 -24.46 -4.28 -27.82
C SER A 505 -24.79 -4.94 -29.17
N SER A 506 -25.08 -6.25 -29.17
CA SER A 506 -25.47 -6.97 -30.38
C SER A 506 -26.89 -6.61 -30.85
N ALA A 507 -27.80 -6.32 -29.93
CA ALA A 507 -29.18 -5.95 -30.22
C ALA A 507 -29.29 -4.54 -30.84
N SER A 508 -28.50 -3.58 -30.35
CA SER A 508 -28.52 -2.20 -30.88
C SER A 508 -27.99 -2.10 -32.31
N ALA A 509 -27.05 -2.98 -32.70
CA ALA A 509 -26.50 -3.04 -34.04
C ALA A 509 -27.51 -3.56 -35.11
N GLN A 510 -28.62 -4.17 -34.70
CA GLN A 510 -29.61 -4.77 -35.59
C GLN A 510 -30.80 -3.85 -35.93
N ASP A 511 -30.86 -2.64 -35.39
CA ASP A 511 -31.91 -1.66 -35.72
C ASP A 511 -31.38 -0.48 -36.57
N PRO A 512 -31.24 -0.66 -37.90
CA PRO A 512 -30.73 0.39 -38.80
C PRO A 512 -31.68 1.59 -38.96
N ALA A 513 -32.87 1.59 -38.35
CA ALA A 513 -33.86 2.65 -38.51
C ALA A 513 -33.60 3.89 -37.62
N HIS A 514 -32.74 3.80 -36.60
CA HIS A 514 -32.53 4.88 -35.62
C HIS A 514 -31.20 5.63 -35.72
N MET A 515 -30.31 5.25 -36.65
CA MET A 515 -28.94 5.79 -36.73
C MET A 515 -28.82 7.14 -37.48
N HIS A 516 -29.88 7.93 -37.61
CA HIS A 516 -29.87 9.19 -38.37
C HIS A 516 -30.09 10.47 -37.56
N ILE A 517 -30.30 10.41 -36.24
CA ILE A 517 -30.61 11.58 -35.43
C ILE A 517 -29.90 11.47 -34.08
N PHE A 518 -28.57 11.68 -34.00
CA PHE A 518 -27.87 12.14 -32.78
C PHE A 518 -26.35 12.28 -33.09
N THR A 519 -25.99 13.33 -33.83
CA THR A 519 -24.66 13.94 -33.75
C THR A 519 -24.83 15.26 -33.02
N LEU A 520 -24.54 15.25 -31.72
CA LEU A 520 -24.30 16.48 -30.94
C LEU A 520 -22.79 16.65 -30.81
N ASP A 521 -22.31 17.78 -31.29
CA ASP A 521 -20.91 18.21 -31.24
C ASP A 521 -20.41 18.28 -29.79
N ASN A 522 -19.34 17.55 -29.50
CA ASN A 522 -18.54 17.69 -28.28
C ASN A 522 -17.10 18.06 -28.68
N PRO A 523 -16.67 19.33 -28.59
CA PRO A 523 -15.44 19.79 -29.25
C PRO A 523 -14.12 19.62 -28.48
N ASP A 524 -14.04 18.88 -27.37
CA ASP A 524 -12.82 18.89 -26.52
C ASP A 524 -12.15 17.53 -26.23
N LEU A 525 -12.41 16.47 -27.01
CA LEU A 525 -11.68 15.20 -26.87
C LEU A 525 -11.16 14.69 -28.21
N ASN A 526 -10.07 15.29 -28.68
CA ASN A 526 -9.28 14.73 -29.78
C ASN A 526 -7.82 14.56 -29.34
N TYR A 527 -7.57 13.54 -28.53
CA TYR A 527 -6.21 13.06 -28.27
C TYR A 527 -5.78 12.15 -29.42
N HIS A 528 -4.83 12.63 -30.21
CA HIS A 528 -4.22 11.87 -31.30
C HIS A 528 -3.45 10.64 -30.77
N HIS A 529 -4.02 9.46 -30.96
CA HIS A 529 -3.23 8.22 -31.04
C HIS A 529 -2.36 8.26 -32.29
N THR A 530 -1.07 8.56 -32.12
CA THR A 530 -0.07 8.41 -33.17
C THR A 530 0.41 6.95 -33.22
N HIS A 531 -0.17 6.19 -34.14
CA HIS A 531 0.39 4.90 -34.57
C HIS A 531 1.63 5.16 -35.45
N LEU A 532 2.82 4.88 -34.91
CA LEU A 532 4.05 4.78 -35.69
C LEU A 532 4.20 3.35 -36.23
N ASN A 533 3.90 3.17 -37.52
CA ASN A 533 4.36 2.03 -38.30
C ASN A 533 5.58 2.48 -39.12
N PRO A 534 6.75 1.80 -39.04
CA PRO A 534 7.79 1.96 -40.03
C PRO A 534 7.72 0.80 -41.05
N HIS A 535 7.44 1.14 -42.30
CA HIS A 535 7.80 0.31 -43.45
C HIS A 535 9.20 0.73 -43.92
N PRO A 536 10.14 -0.19 -44.15
CA PRO A 536 11.43 0.15 -44.75
C PRO A 536 11.37 -0.02 -46.27
N ASP A 537 11.95 0.94 -47.00
CA ASP A 537 12.38 0.74 -48.38
C ASP A 537 13.90 0.51 -48.43
N PRO A 538 14.39 -0.34 -49.34
CA PRO A 538 15.78 -0.73 -49.43
C PRO A 538 16.56 0.18 -50.38
N ASP A 539 17.86 0.35 -50.12
CA ASP A 539 18.96 0.39 -51.09
C ASP A 539 20.09 1.28 -50.59
N SER A 540 21.18 0.66 -50.11
CA SER A 540 22.52 1.15 -50.41
C SER A 540 23.54 0.03 -50.17
N GLN A 541 24.13 -0.38 -51.28
CA GLN A 541 25.24 -1.31 -51.38
C GLN A 541 26.49 -0.73 -50.70
N HIS A 542 27.14 -1.51 -49.83
CA HIS A 542 28.59 -1.42 -49.67
C HIS A 542 29.19 -2.80 -49.43
N THR A 543 30.06 -3.15 -50.37
CA THR A 543 30.92 -4.33 -50.48
C THR A 543 32.09 -4.33 -49.48
N VAL A 544 32.70 -5.52 -49.34
CA VAL A 544 34.09 -5.85 -48.90
C VAL A 544 34.24 -6.37 -47.44
N PRO A 545 35.06 -7.41 -47.14
CA PRO A 545 35.22 -8.74 -47.76
C PRO A 545 35.20 -9.91 -46.73
N GLN A 546 35.16 -11.13 -47.25
CA GLN A 546 35.30 -12.40 -46.51
C GLN A 546 36.75 -12.72 -46.08
N SER A 547 36.90 -13.23 -44.85
CA SER A 547 37.90 -14.23 -44.41
C SER A 547 37.51 -14.62 -42.96
N GLY A 548 37.56 -15.84 -42.43
CA GLY A 548 37.87 -17.18 -42.90
C GLY A 548 37.62 -18.16 -41.74
N SER A 549 37.04 -19.32 -42.05
CA SER A 549 37.18 -20.67 -41.46
C SER A 549 37.32 -20.93 -39.94
N ALA A 550 36.42 -21.82 -39.47
CA ALA A 550 36.59 -23.01 -38.59
C ALA A 550 37.00 -22.77 -37.12
N THR A 551 36.39 -23.42 -36.11
CA THR A 551 36.40 -24.88 -35.90
C THR A 551 35.34 -25.32 -34.86
N GLN A 552 34.74 -26.49 -35.09
CA GLN A 552 33.89 -27.24 -34.16
C GLN A 552 34.69 -27.77 -32.95
N ALA A 553 34.07 -27.82 -31.77
CA ALA A 553 34.36 -28.82 -30.75
C ALA A 553 33.10 -29.12 -29.92
N ALA A 554 32.69 -30.38 -29.95
CA ALA A 554 31.64 -30.95 -29.12
C ALA A 554 32.22 -31.35 -27.75
N ALA A 555 31.47 -31.12 -26.66
CA ALA A 555 31.64 -31.81 -25.39
C ALA A 555 30.31 -31.86 -24.60
N HIS A 556 30.13 -33.01 -23.96
CA HIS A 556 28.99 -33.58 -23.23
C HIS A 556 28.14 -32.67 -22.29
N PRO A 557 26.87 -33.06 -22.05
CA PRO A 557 26.02 -32.49 -21.00
C PRO A 557 26.10 -33.33 -19.72
N ASP A 558 26.37 -32.71 -18.57
CA ASP A 558 25.87 -33.15 -17.27
C ASP A 558 26.15 -32.07 -16.21
N LEU A 559 25.16 -31.83 -15.34
CA LEU A 559 25.10 -30.84 -14.24
C LEU A 559 24.79 -29.38 -14.63
N ALA A 560 23.59 -29.16 -15.16
CA ALA A 560 22.93 -27.85 -15.08
C ALA A 560 22.21 -27.72 -13.71
N MET A 561 22.88 -27.14 -12.72
CA MET A 561 22.16 -26.45 -11.64
C MET A 561 21.54 -25.19 -12.22
N GLY A 562 20.23 -25.00 -12.01
CA GLY A 562 19.45 -23.89 -12.53
C GLY A 562 20.08 -22.55 -12.22
N TYR A 563 20.66 -21.94 -13.25
CA TYR A 563 21.16 -20.58 -13.23
C TYR A 563 19.99 -19.66 -13.56
N ASP A 564 19.48 -18.92 -12.57
CA ASP A 564 18.44 -17.91 -12.77
C ASP A 564 19.10 -16.51 -12.90
N PRO A 565 19.20 -15.95 -14.12
CA PRO A 565 19.83 -14.64 -14.35
C PRO A 565 19.09 -13.47 -13.70
N HIS A 566 17.86 -13.67 -13.19
CA HIS A 566 17.06 -12.60 -12.56
C HIS A 566 17.38 -12.39 -11.07
N ILE A 567 17.88 -13.43 -10.38
CA ILE A 567 18.30 -13.33 -8.96
C ILE A 567 19.54 -12.43 -8.82
N ASP A 568 20.46 -12.49 -9.81
CA ASP A 568 21.66 -11.68 -9.80
C ASP A 568 21.45 -10.24 -10.29
N SER A 569 20.36 -9.91 -11.00
CA SER A 569 20.05 -8.50 -11.32
C SER A 569 19.79 -7.67 -10.06
N PHE A 570 19.22 -8.28 -9.00
CA PHE A 570 19.04 -7.63 -7.70
C PHE A 570 20.33 -7.59 -6.88
N ARG A 571 21.14 -8.66 -6.88
CA ARG A 571 22.47 -8.66 -6.22
C ARG A 571 23.48 -7.73 -6.88
N ASN A 572 23.47 -7.63 -8.21
CA ASN A 572 24.38 -6.76 -8.95
C ASN A 572 24.01 -5.27 -8.84
N LEU A 573 22.79 -4.93 -8.44
CA LEU A 573 22.41 -3.58 -8.05
C LEU A 573 22.97 -3.21 -6.66
N GLU A 574 23.07 -4.16 -5.73
CA GLU A 574 23.71 -3.98 -4.42
C GLU A 574 25.24 -3.90 -4.51
N ILE A 575 25.87 -4.60 -5.46
CA ILE A 575 27.34 -4.62 -5.61
C ILE A 575 27.86 -3.47 -6.50
N ASN A 576 27.07 -2.98 -7.47
CA ASN A 576 27.48 -1.89 -8.37
C ASN A 576 27.00 -0.49 -7.94
N SER A 577 26.51 -0.29 -6.71
CA SER A 577 26.41 1.06 -6.15
C SER A 577 27.83 1.57 -5.90
N VAL A 578 28.43 2.15 -6.93
CA VAL A 578 29.62 3.00 -6.82
C VAL A 578 29.35 4.00 -5.71
N SER A 579 30.23 3.99 -4.72
CA SER A 579 30.25 4.86 -3.55
C SER A 579 30.29 6.35 -3.93
N GLY A 580 29.13 6.90 -4.28
CA GLY A 580 28.82 8.31 -4.13
C GLY A 580 28.30 8.54 -2.72
N HIS A 581 29.20 8.54 -1.72
CA HIS A 581 28.85 8.96 -0.37
C HIS A 581 28.51 10.46 -0.38
N MET A 582 27.25 10.80 -0.65
CA MET A 582 26.69 12.05 -0.14
C MET A 582 26.34 11.82 1.32
N HIS A 583 27.21 12.32 2.20
CA HIS A 583 26.86 12.59 3.58
C HIS A 583 25.68 13.56 3.56
N VAL A 584 24.48 13.10 3.96
CA VAL A 584 23.48 14.02 4.47
C VAL A 584 24.12 14.67 5.70
N PRO A 585 24.34 16.00 5.72
CA PRO A 585 24.94 16.62 6.89
C PRO A 585 23.99 16.43 8.08
N PRO A 586 24.49 16.04 9.27
CA PRO A 586 23.65 16.07 10.47
C PRO A 586 23.11 17.50 10.67
N PRO A 587 21.89 17.65 11.20
CA PRO A 587 21.32 18.97 11.47
C PRO A 587 22.29 19.77 12.35
N GLN A 588 22.68 20.95 11.88
CA GLN A 588 23.57 21.83 12.62
C GLN A 588 22.93 22.18 13.96
N ALA A 589 23.54 21.71 15.06
CA ALA A 589 23.20 22.19 16.39
C ALA A 589 23.46 23.70 16.43
N SER A 590 22.40 24.46 16.68
CA SER A 590 22.46 25.89 16.95
C SER A 590 23.55 26.17 18.00
N ALA A 591 24.50 27.05 17.66
CA ALA A 591 25.65 27.40 18.49
C ALA A 591 25.22 27.82 19.91
N GLY A 592 25.46 26.93 20.86
CA GLY A 592 25.32 27.16 22.29
C GLY A 592 26.58 27.76 22.88
N VAL A 593 26.38 28.85 23.62
CA VAL A 593 27.30 29.64 24.46
C VAL A 593 28.32 28.77 25.22
N PRO A 594 29.60 29.20 25.36
CA PRO A 594 30.63 28.44 26.08
C PRO A 594 30.33 28.32 27.58
N PRO A 595 30.67 27.19 28.23
CA PRO A 595 30.43 26.98 29.65
C PRO A 595 31.43 27.77 30.50
N GLY A 596 30.91 28.48 31.50
CA GLY A 596 31.71 29.07 32.57
C GLY A 596 32.27 28.00 33.53
N PRO A 597 33.31 28.33 34.32
CA PRO A 597 34.01 27.38 35.16
C PRO A 597 33.13 26.91 36.32
N GLY A 598 32.95 25.59 36.44
CA GLY A 598 32.26 24.95 37.56
C GLY A 598 33.10 24.94 38.84
N PRO A 599 32.47 24.92 40.03
CA PRO A 599 33.18 24.80 41.29
C PRO A 599 33.50 23.34 41.63
N GLU A 600 34.63 23.18 42.31
CA GLU A 600 35.17 21.95 42.87
C GLU A 600 34.20 21.23 43.81
N ILE A 601 34.13 19.90 43.71
CA ILE A 601 33.48 19.04 44.71
C ILE A 601 34.49 18.02 45.22
N SER A 602 34.66 18.04 46.54
CA SER A 602 35.47 17.17 47.40
C SER A 602 34.79 15.81 47.66
N PRO A 603 35.53 14.71 47.92
CA PRO A 603 34.95 13.38 48.06
C PRO A 603 34.55 13.07 49.52
N TYR A 604 33.39 12.44 49.71
CA TYR A 604 33.10 11.64 50.91
C TYR A 604 32.19 10.46 50.57
N ASP A 605 32.58 9.31 51.12
CA ASP A 605 31.90 8.01 51.18
C ASP A 605 30.54 8.06 51.90
N HIS A 606 29.58 7.25 51.45
CA HIS A 606 29.01 6.15 52.26
C HIS A 606 27.95 5.31 51.50
N ASP A 607 28.00 4.02 51.80
CA ASP A 607 27.05 2.95 51.49
C ASP A 607 25.58 3.30 51.78
N HIS A 608 24.65 2.81 50.95
CA HIS A 608 23.45 2.05 51.37
C HIS A 608 22.59 1.58 50.17
N ASP A 609 22.02 0.39 50.33
CA ASP A 609 21.18 -0.41 49.41
C ASP A 609 19.91 0.28 48.84
N PRO A 610 19.34 -0.26 47.74
CA PRO A 610 18.36 0.45 46.92
C PRO A 610 16.90 0.22 47.38
N LEU A 611 16.17 1.32 47.52
CA LEU A 611 14.70 1.32 47.59
C LEU A 611 14.08 1.97 46.35
N VAL A 612 13.04 1.28 45.89
CA VAL A 612 12.16 1.56 44.75
C VAL A 612 11.44 2.91 44.90
N SER A 613 11.52 3.76 43.88
CA SER A 613 10.62 4.90 43.62
C SER A 613 10.77 5.27 42.12
N GLY A 614 9.75 5.38 41.28
CA GLY A 614 8.38 5.84 41.53
C GLY A 614 8.12 7.22 40.90
N TYR A 615 8.65 7.52 39.70
CA TYR A 615 8.38 8.79 39.01
C TYR A 615 7.15 8.71 38.10
N THR A 616 6.09 9.38 38.54
CA THR A 616 4.88 9.67 37.76
C THR A 616 4.98 11.14 37.35
N TYR A 617 5.06 11.43 36.05
CA TYR A 617 4.98 12.82 35.55
C TYR A 617 3.52 13.18 35.28
N ALA A 618 3.00 14.11 36.08
CA ALA A 618 1.72 14.77 35.87
C ALA A 618 1.92 15.98 34.94
N TYR A 619 1.20 16.03 33.82
CA TYR A 619 1.10 17.24 33.00
C TYR A 619 0.10 18.21 33.63
N ALA A 620 0.60 19.37 34.08
CA ALA A 620 -0.21 20.48 34.54
C ALA A 620 -0.73 21.28 33.34
N SER A 621 -2.05 21.43 33.27
CA SER A 621 -2.76 22.35 32.38
C SER A 621 -2.72 23.76 32.98
N THR A 622 -2.07 24.71 32.32
CA THR A 622 -2.14 26.14 32.64
C THR A 622 -3.14 26.83 31.72
N ARG A 623 -4.31 27.17 32.28
CA ARG A 623 -5.19 28.23 31.81
C ARG A 623 -4.51 29.59 32.06
N SER A 624 -4.48 30.46 31.06
CA SER A 624 -4.34 31.90 31.27
C SER A 624 -5.53 32.63 30.63
N SER A 625 -6.31 33.31 31.46
CA SER A 625 -7.30 34.30 31.05
C SER A 625 -7.10 35.55 31.90
N ASN A 626 -7.21 36.72 31.24
CA ASN A 626 -7.61 38.06 31.72
C ASN A 626 -6.55 39.16 31.49
N PHE A 627 -6.77 40.02 30.49
CA PHE A 627 -7.46 41.35 30.51
C PHE A 627 -6.46 42.49 30.84
N PHE A 628 -6.40 43.60 30.09
CA PHE A 628 -7.36 44.72 30.18
C PHE A 628 -7.27 45.72 29.01
N LYS A 629 -8.37 46.49 28.85
CA LYS A 629 -8.50 47.88 28.30
C LYS A 629 -7.17 48.68 28.36
N SER A 630 -6.85 49.58 27.42
CA SER A 630 -7.66 50.60 26.74
C SER A 630 -8.18 50.26 25.36
#